data_AF-A0A440I5I0-F1
#
_entry.id   AF-A0A440I5I0-F1
#
_cell.length_a   1.000
_cell.length_b   1.000
_cell.length_c   1.000
_cell.angle_alpha   90.00
_cell.angle_beta   90.00
_cell.angle_gamma   90.00
#
_symmetry.space_group_name_H-M   'P 1'
#
loop_
_entity.id
_entity.type
_entity.pdbx_description
1 polymer ?
#
loop_
_entity_poly.entity_id
_entity_poly.type
_entity_poly.pdbx_seq_one_letter_code
_entity_poly.pdbx_strand_id
1 'polypeptide(L)'
;MMGFSDERWSGLTGGYKVVYDPRPALRRLTVHYGDKSVWDELWNELHHQGDVGDASYAAVVELARISEGQAPVYWGAYGLAATIEEARLAYDRNPPIPDWIEPHYKTAWQTLFELALRDLAVSADDPTVNCALAVVALHRGRFSLGRMAMCAEDERTEMLRDYFGR
;
A
#
# COMPACT_ATOMS: atom_id res chain seq x y z
N MET A 1 4.25 17.73 0.95
CA MET A 1 3.24 16.86 1.57
C MET A 1 1.91 17.53 1.31
N MET A 2 0.84 16.80 1.01
CA MET A 2 -0.48 17.39 0.96
C MET A 2 -1.09 17.37 2.36
N GLY A 3 -1.01 18.48 3.10
CA GLY A 3 -1.60 18.56 4.44
C GLY A 3 -3.11 18.28 4.39
N PHE A 4 -3.69 17.78 5.50
CA PHE A 4 -5.13 17.46 5.54
C PHE A 4 -6.07 18.65 5.35
N SER A 5 -5.59 19.88 5.41
CA SER A 5 -6.36 21.10 5.12
C SER A 5 -6.37 21.47 3.63
N ASP A 6 -5.58 20.80 2.80
CA ASP A 6 -5.53 21.07 1.36
C ASP A 6 -6.86 20.69 0.69
N GLU A 7 -7.36 21.57 -0.17
CA GLU A 7 -8.67 21.39 -0.81
C GLU A 7 -8.65 20.32 -1.90
N ARG A 8 -7.47 20.00 -2.45
CA ARG A 8 -7.33 19.00 -3.52
C ARG A 8 -7.85 17.63 -3.12
N TRP A 9 -7.74 17.26 -1.84
CA TRP A 9 -8.27 16.00 -1.28
C TRP A 9 -9.72 15.73 -1.68
N SER A 10 -10.58 16.75 -1.69
CA SER A 10 -12.01 16.60 -1.97
C SER A 10 -12.30 16.25 -3.43
N GLY A 11 -11.33 16.41 -4.34
CA GLY A 11 -11.46 16.12 -5.76
C GLY A 11 -10.69 14.90 -6.24
N LEU A 12 -9.96 14.21 -5.34
CA LEU A 12 -9.21 13.01 -5.70
C LEU A 12 -10.15 11.83 -5.97
N THR A 13 -9.66 10.86 -6.70
CA THR A 13 -10.37 9.66 -7.13
C THR A 13 -9.79 8.41 -6.48
N GLY A 14 -10.67 7.49 -6.07
CA GLY A 14 -10.30 6.20 -5.50
C GLY A 14 -10.19 5.06 -6.54
N GLY A 15 -10.13 3.83 -6.04
CA GLY A 15 -10.08 2.61 -6.86
C GLY A 15 -11.32 2.40 -7.73
N TYR A 16 -12.49 2.84 -7.28
CA TYR A 16 -13.71 2.82 -8.09
C TYR A 16 -13.73 3.87 -9.22
N LYS A 17 -12.65 4.65 -9.42
CA LYS A 17 -12.56 5.76 -10.38
C LYS A 17 -13.60 6.87 -10.18
N VAL A 18 -14.16 6.95 -8.97
CA VAL A 18 -15.04 8.02 -8.51
C VAL A 18 -14.34 8.83 -7.42
N VAL A 19 -14.88 10.02 -7.13
CA VAL A 19 -14.33 10.90 -6.10
C VAL A 19 -14.33 10.20 -4.75
N TYR A 20 -13.18 10.19 -4.08
CA TYR A 20 -13.01 9.67 -2.73
C TYR A 20 -12.01 10.54 -1.96
N ASP A 21 -12.45 11.04 -0.81
CA ASP A 21 -11.61 11.79 0.13
C ASP A 21 -11.25 10.88 1.32
N PRO A 22 -10.02 10.32 1.38
CA PRO A 22 -9.61 9.42 2.45
C PRO A 22 -9.29 10.13 3.77
N ARG A 23 -9.32 11.47 3.84
CA ARG A 23 -8.91 12.20 5.06
C ARG A 23 -9.67 11.78 6.31
N PRO A 24 -11.01 11.56 6.31
CA PRO A 24 -11.71 11.12 7.50
C PRO A 24 -11.18 9.79 8.04
N ALA A 25 -10.96 8.80 7.16
CA ALA A 25 -10.37 7.52 7.50
C ALA A 25 -8.92 7.66 8.01
N LEU A 26 -8.08 8.41 7.28
CA LEU A 26 -6.68 8.63 7.67
C LEU A 26 -6.56 9.35 9.03
N ARG A 27 -7.43 10.33 9.31
CA ARG A 27 -7.49 10.99 10.63
C ARG A 27 -7.89 10.01 11.72
N ARG A 28 -8.83 9.10 11.47
CA ARG A 28 -9.18 8.06 12.45
C ARG A 28 -8.00 7.14 12.73
N LEU A 29 -7.21 6.76 11.73
CA LEU A 29 -6.00 5.95 11.93
C LEU A 29 -4.94 6.63 12.81
N THR A 30 -4.85 7.97 12.81
CA THR A 30 -3.91 8.68 13.70
C THR A 30 -4.21 8.49 15.19
N VAL A 31 -5.47 8.14 15.54
CA VAL A 31 -5.92 7.96 16.92
C VAL A 31 -6.18 6.49 17.23
N HIS A 32 -6.74 5.76 16.27
CA HIS A 32 -7.14 4.36 16.38
C HIS A 32 -6.50 3.54 15.27
N TYR A 33 -5.17 3.41 15.31
CA TYR A 33 -4.40 2.75 14.26
C TYR A 33 -4.82 1.30 13.99
N GLY A 34 -5.30 0.58 15.00
CA GLY A 34 -5.79 -0.80 14.87
C GLY A 34 -7.27 -0.93 14.48
N ASP A 35 -7.97 0.15 14.15
CA ASP A 35 -9.39 0.10 13.81
C ASP A 35 -9.62 -0.60 12.47
N LYS A 36 -10.03 -1.87 12.54
CA LYS A 36 -10.28 -2.71 11.37
C LYS A 36 -11.29 -2.08 10.40
N SER A 37 -12.32 -1.40 10.91
CA SER A 37 -13.35 -0.79 10.04
C SER A 37 -12.77 0.29 9.14
N VAL A 38 -11.74 1.01 9.62
CA VAL A 38 -11.06 2.06 8.86
C VAL A 38 -10.16 1.43 7.80
N TRP A 39 -9.43 0.37 8.15
CA TRP A 39 -8.64 -0.36 7.17
C TRP A 39 -9.51 -0.98 6.08
N ASP A 40 -10.63 -1.60 6.45
CA ASP A 40 -11.58 -2.18 5.49
C ASP A 40 -12.14 -1.11 4.53
N GLU A 41 -12.44 0.10 5.02
CA GLU A 41 -12.82 1.24 4.18
C GLU A 41 -11.69 1.60 3.19
N LEU A 42 -10.48 1.84 3.69
CA LEU A 42 -9.35 2.23 2.85
C LEU A 42 -9.03 1.18 1.78
N TRP A 43 -9.10 -0.11 2.13
CA TRP A 43 -8.92 -1.21 1.17
C TRP A 43 -9.97 -1.20 0.07
N ASN A 44 -11.25 -1.02 0.43
CA ASN A 44 -12.34 -0.99 -0.53
C ASN A 44 -12.29 0.24 -1.44
N GLU A 45 -11.96 1.41 -0.90
CA GLU A 45 -12.08 2.68 -1.59
C GLU A 45 -10.81 3.06 -2.38
N LEU A 46 -9.61 2.65 -1.95
CA LEU A 46 -8.36 3.03 -2.59
C LEU A 46 -7.89 2.04 -3.66
N HIS A 47 -8.46 0.84 -3.72
CA HIS A 47 -8.16 -0.15 -4.76
C HIS A 47 -9.41 -0.97 -5.10
N HIS A 48 -9.70 -1.11 -6.39
CA HIS A 48 -10.79 -1.98 -6.85
C HIS A 48 -10.39 -2.73 -8.12
N GLN A 49 -10.23 -4.06 -8.05
CA GLN A 49 -9.95 -4.91 -9.22
C GLN A 49 -8.76 -4.42 -10.10
N GLY A 50 -7.69 -3.97 -9.47
CA GLY A 50 -6.51 -3.42 -10.14
C GLY A 50 -6.65 -1.96 -10.56
N ASP A 51 -7.76 -1.30 -10.26
CA ASP A 51 -7.93 0.14 -10.42
C ASP A 51 -7.52 0.91 -9.17
N VAL A 52 -6.79 2.00 -9.40
CA VAL A 52 -6.38 2.98 -8.39
C VAL A 52 -6.60 4.41 -8.92
N GLY A 53 -6.63 5.39 -8.03
CA GLY A 53 -6.68 6.80 -8.40
C GLY A 53 -5.64 7.62 -7.65
N ASP A 54 -5.66 8.93 -7.85
CA ASP A 54 -4.77 9.86 -7.16
C ASP A 54 -4.99 9.91 -5.64
N ALA A 55 -6.20 9.57 -5.15
CA ALA A 55 -6.44 9.37 -3.71
C ALA A 55 -5.61 8.19 -3.17
N SER A 56 -5.46 7.12 -3.95
CA SER A 56 -4.64 5.96 -3.61
C SER A 56 -3.18 6.37 -3.39
N TYR A 57 -2.62 7.18 -4.28
CA TYR A 57 -1.24 7.65 -4.15
C TYR A 57 -1.04 8.59 -2.96
N ALA A 58 -1.96 9.55 -2.79
CA ALA A 58 -1.90 10.47 -1.66
C ALA A 58 -2.10 9.74 -0.31
N ALA A 59 -2.94 8.71 -0.26
CA ALA A 59 -3.13 7.91 0.94
C ALA A 59 -1.86 7.14 1.35
N VAL A 60 -1.11 6.56 0.41
CA VAL A 60 0.17 5.88 0.73
C VAL A 60 1.15 6.81 1.44
N VAL A 61 1.21 8.09 1.04
CA VAL A 61 2.06 9.09 1.70
C VAL A 61 1.69 9.23 3.18
N GLU A 62 0.40 9.33 3.48
CA GLU A 62 -0.08 9.50 4.85
C GLU A 62 0.02 8.21 5.66
N LEU A 63 -0.25 7.05 5.04
CA LEU A 63 -0.09 5.75 5.68
C LEU A 63 1.35 5.51 6.13
N ALA A 64 2.34 5.83 5.28
CA ALA A 64 3.74 5.73 5.65
C ALA A 64 4.05 6.57 6.89
N ARG A 65 3.62 7.84 6.91
CA ARG A 65 3.81 8.76 8.04
C ARG A 65 3.13 8.30 9.32
N ILE A 66 1.87 7.86 9.23
CA ILE A 66 1.11 7.37 10.39
C ILE A 66 1.80 6.12 10.98
N SER A 67 2.37 5.28 10.11
CA SER A 67 3.05 4.04 10.49
C SER A 67 4.41 4.25 11.18
N GLU A 68 5.08 5.38 10.99
CA GLU A 68 6.38 5.67 11.64
C GLU A 68 6.30 5.60 13.17
N GLY A 69 5.16 5.97 13.75
CA GLY A 69 4.92 5.89 15.20
C GLY A 69 4.53 4.51 15.72
N GLN A 70 4.48 3.49 14.85
CA GLN A 70 3.95 2.16 15.17
C GLN A 70 5.08 1.12 15.15
N ALA A 71 5.09 0.22 16.14
CA ALA A 71 6.03 -0.88 16.24
C ALA A 71 5.37 -2.10 16.95
N PRO A 72 5.06 -3.20 16.23
CA PRO A 72 5.20 -3.36 14.78
C PRO A 72 4.20 -2.50 14.00
N VAL A 73 4.48 -2.24 12.72
CA VAL A 73 3.48 -1.67 11.81
C VAL A 73 2.42 -2.73 11.52
N TYR A 74 1.17 -2.30 11.43
CA TYR A 74 0.08 -3.16 10.97
C TYR A 74 0.30 -3.59 9.51
N TRP A 75 0.23 -4.90 9.24
CA TRP A 75 0.47 -5.46 7.90
C TRP A 75 -0.31 -4.75 6.78
N GLY A 76 -1.51 -4.23 7.08
CA GLY A 76 -2.36 -3.53 6.13
C GLY A 76 -1.73 -2.27 5.53
N ALA A 77 -0.81 -1.60 6.25
CA ALA A 77 -0.06 -0.47 5.70
C ALA A 77 0.87 -0.92 4.57
N TYR A 78 1.60 -2.02 4.77
CA TYR A 78 2.47 -2.60 3.75
C TYR A 78 1.67 -3.20 2.59
N GLY A 79 0.64 -3.99 2.91
CA GLY A 79 -0.18 -4.67 1.92
C GLY A 79 -0.90 -3.69 1.01
N LEU A 80 -1.54 -2.67 1.56
CA LEU A 80 -2.29 -1.69 0.76
C LEU A 80 -1.35 -0.86 -0.12
N ALA A 81 -0.20 -0.45 0.40
CA ALA A 81 0.80 0.26 -0.39
C ALA A 81 1.32 -0.62 -1.54
N ALA A 82 1.66 -1.88 -1.28
CA ALA A 82 2.10 -2.83 -2.29
C ALA A 82 1.04 -3.07 -3.38
N THR A 83 -0.23 -3.26 -2.99
CA THR A 83 -1.33 -3.42 -3.93
C THR A 83 -1.52 -2.19 -4.82
N ILE A 84 -1.42 -0.98 -4.25
CA ILE A 84 -1.57 0.27 -5.02
C ILE A 84 -0.44 0.43 -6.04
N GLU A 85 0.80 0.18 -5.63
CA GLU A 85 1.96 0.28 -6.52
C GLU A 85 1.99 -0.81 -7.58
N GLU A 86 1.56 -2.03 -7.22
CA GLU A 86 1.40 -3.10 -8.19
C GLU A 86 0.37 -2.72 -9.26
N ALA A 87 -0.82 -2.26 -8.84
CA ALA A 87 -1.87 -1.83 -9.76
C ALA A 87 -1.39 -0.70 -10.69
N ARG A 88 -0.64 0.28 -10.15
CA ARG A 88 -0.04 1.37 -10.93
C ARG A 88 0.94 0.86 -11.99
N LEU A 89 1.78 -0.11 -11.64
CA LEU A 89 2.82 -0.64 -12.53
C LEU A 89 2.28 -1.66 -13.53
N ALA A 90 1.21 -2.39 -13.18
CA ALA A 90 0.67 -3.48 -13.98
C ALA A 90 -0.31 -3.02 -15.07
N TYR A 91 -1.01 -1.90 -14.85
CA TYR A 91 -2.13 -1.50 -15.70
C TYR A 91 -2.04 -0.04 -16.16
N ASP A 92 -1.83 0.17 -17.46
CA ASP A 92 -1.74 1.51 -18.09
C ASP A 92 -3.02 2.36 -17.96
N ARG A 93 -4.14 1.75 -17.59
CA ARG A 93 -5.42 2.46 -17.34
C ARG A 93 -5.42 3.27 -16.04
N ASN A 94 -4.44 3.06 -15.16
CA ASN A 94 -4.31 3.82 -13.93
C ASN A 94 -3.60 5.15 -14.18
N PRO A 95 -4.03 6.23 -13.51
CA PRO A 95 -3.40 7.53 -13.72
C PRO A 95 -1.94 7.49 -13.28
N PRO A 96 -1.04 8.24 -13.93
CA PRO A 96 0.31 8.42 -13.39
C PRO A 96 0.25 9.12 -12.03
N ILE A 97 1.32 8.99 -11.24
CA ILE A 97 1.42 9.75 -9.98
C ILE A 97 1.49 11.24 -10.34
N PRO A 98 0.61 12.09 -9.80
CA PRO A 98 0.66 13.51 -10.09
C PRO A 98 1.99 14.14 -9.61
N ASP A 99 2.55 15.05 -10.40
CA ASP A 99 3.86 15.69 -10.13
C ASP A 99 3.95 16.30 -8.72
N TRP A 100 2.83 16.83 -8.22
CA TRP A 100 2.76 17.45 -6.90
C TRP A 100 2.73 16.44 -5.74
N ILE A 101 2.44 15.16 -6.00
CA ILE A 101 2.57 14.05 -5.03
C ILE A 101 3.93 13.35 -5.17
N GLU A 102 4.45 13.24 -6.39
CA GLU A 102 5.54 12.32 -6.74
C GLU A 102 6.74 12.36 -5.78
N PRO A 103 7.29 13.52 -5.37
CA PRO A 103 8.41 13.55 -4.42
C PRO A 103 8.04 12.94 -3.07
N HIS A 104 6.82 13.17 -2.59
CA HIS A 104 6.34 12.64 -1.32
C HIS A 104 6.02 11.15 -1.39
N TYR A 105 5.51 10.68 -2.53
CA TYR A 105 5.32 9.25 -2.77
C TYR A 105 6.65 8.49 -2.75
N LYS A 106 7.69 9.04 -3.38
CA LYS A 106 9.05 8.48 -3.33
C LYS A 106 9.57 8.41 -1.89
N THR A 107 9.42 9.49 -1.11
CA THR A 107 9.78 9.48 0.31
C THR A 107 8.98 8.44 1.11
N ALA A 108 7.67 8.34 0.87
CA ALA A 108 6.82 7.37 1.56
C ALA A 108 7.26 5.93 1.32
N TRP A 109 7.66 5.59 0.08
CA TRP A 109 8.22 4.28 -0.25
C TRP A 109 9.55 4.00 0.43
N GLN A 110 10.42 5.01 0.58
CA GLN A 110 11.65 4.89 1.37
C GLN A 110 11.32 4.63 2.87
N THR A 111 10.36 5.34 3.44
CA THR A 111 9.91 5.13 4.82
C THR A 111 9.33 3.72 5.01
N LEU A 112 8.42 3.29 4.13
CA LEU A 112 7.84 1.95 4.17
C LEU A 112 8.90 0.85 4.04
N PHE A 113 9.91 1.07 3.20
CA PHE A 113 11.05 0.16 3.07
C PHE A 113 11.83 0.01 4.38
N GLU A 114 12.13 1.11 5.07
CA GLU A 114 12.83 1.09 6.36
C GLU A 114 12.01 0.40 7.46
N LEU A 115 10.72 0.70 7.53
CA LEU A 115 9.79 0.07 8.47
C LEU A 115 9.66 -1.45 8.19
N ALA A 116 9.53 -1.84 6.93
CA ALA A 116 9.46 -3.24 6.52
C ALA A 116 10.71 -4.03 6.93
N LEU A 117 11.90 -3.47 6.70
CA LEU A 117 13.15 -4.13 7.13
C LEU A 117 13.25 -4.27 8.66
N ARG A 118 12.83 -3.24 9.40
CA ARG A 118 12.79 -3.27 10.87
C ARG A 118 11.86 -4.37 11.36
N ASP A 119 10.64 -4.44 10.81
CA ASP A 119 9.64 -5.39 11.27
C ASP A 119 9.96 -6.83 10.84
N LEU A 120 10.57 -7.03 9.67
CA LEU A 120 11.08 -8.34 9.21
C LEU A 120 12.18 -8.92 10.12
N ALA A 121 12.90 -8.08 10.86
CA ALA A 121 13.92 -8.55 11.79
C ALA A 121 13.34 -9.25 13.03
N VAL A 122 12.07 -9.03 13.35
CA VAL A 122 11.45 -9.48 14.61
C VAL A 122 10.11 -10.19 14.44
N SER A 123 9.40 -9.95 13.33
CA SER A 123 8.07 -10.53 13.09
C SER A 123 8.16 -11.92 12.47
N ALA A 124 7.29 -12.81 12.93
CA ALA A 124 7.05 -14.13 12.34
C ALA A 124 5.57 -14.31 11.91
N ASP A 125 4.78 -13.22 11.90
CA ASP A 125 3.38 -13.22 11.47
C ASP A 125 3.31 -13.20 9.92
N ASP A 126 2.68 -14.22 9.33
CA ASP A 126 2.67 -14.43 7.87
C ASP A 126 2.18 -13.20 7.07
N PRO A 127 1.04 -12.55 7.39
CA PRO A 127 0.62 -11.33 6.70
C PRO A 127 1.66 -10.22 6.74
N THR A 128 2.27 -9.99 7.91
CA THR A 128 3.29 -8.97 8.09
C THR A 128 4.53 -9.28 7.26
N VAL A 129 5.05 -10.51 7.35
CA VAL A 129 6.26 -10.93 6.61
C VAL A 129 6.04 -10.83 5.10
N ASN A 130 4.93 -11.35 4.59
CA ASN A 130 4.61 -11.34 3.17
C ASN A 130 4.49 -9.91 2.62
N CYS A 131 3.70 -9.06 3.28
CA CYS A 131 3.50 -7.68 2.83
C CYS A 131 4.78 -6.83 2.97
N ALA A 132 5.56 -7.02 4.03
CA ALA A 132 6.84 -6.32 4.20
C ALA A 132 7.86 -6.73 3.14
N LEU A 133 7.93 -8.03 2.79
CA LEU A 133 8.76 -8.52 1.69
C LEU A 133 8.31 -7.94 0.34
N ALA A 134 7.00 -7.81 0.11
CA ALA A 134 6.47 -7.19 -1.09
C ALA A 134 6.94 -5.73 -1.22
N VAL A 135 6.85 -4.96 -0.13
CA VAL A 135 7.36 -3.57 -0.07
C VAL A 135 8.85 -3.52 -0.39
N VAL A 136 9.66 -4.40 0.23
CA VAL A 136 11.10 -4.47 -0.02
C VAL A 136 11.41 -4.76 -1.50
N ALA A 137 10.71 -5.72 -2.10
CA ALA A 137 10.89 -6.08 -3.49
C ALA A 137 10.49 -4.96 -4.45
N LEU A 138 9.31 -4.35 -4.24
CA LEU A 138 8.80 -3.24 -5.06
C LEU A 138 9.70 -2.02 -4.97
N HIS A 139 10.15 -1.62 -3.76
CA HIS A 139 11.10 -0.53 -3.58
C HIS A 139 12.44 -0.77 -4.31
N ARG A 140 12.85 -2.04 -4.47
CA ARG A 140 14.05 -2.43 -5.23
C ARG A 140 13.79 -2.65 -6.73
N GLY A 141 12.62 -2.27 -7.24
CA GLY A 141 12.25 -2.44 -8.65
C GLY A 141 12.06 -3.90 -9.07
N ARG A 142 11.81 -4.81 -8.12
CA ARG A 142 11.59 -6.24 -8.37
C ARG A 142 10.09 -6.55 -8.40
N PHE A 143 9.42 -6.04 -9.44
CA PHE A 143 7.97 -6.11 -9.58
C PHE A 143 7.40 -7.54 -9.41
N SER A 144 7.90 -8.52 -10.17
CA SER A 144 7.41 -9.91 -10.09
C SER A 144 7.64 -10.54 -8.72
N LEU A 145 8.76 -10.24 -8.06
CA LEU A 145 9.03 -10.71 -6.71
C LEU A 145 8.06 -10.09 -5.70
N GLY A 146 7.77 -8.80 -5.82
CA GLY A 146 6.79 -8.11 -4.98
C GLY A 146 5.41 -8.72 -5.09
N ARG A 147 4.96 -8.97 -6.33
CA ARG A 147 3.67 -9.63 -6.60
C ARG A 147 3.61 -11.05 -6.05
N MET A 148 4.67 -11.85 -6.22
CA MET A 148 4.74 -13.20 -5.63
C MET A 148 4.71 -13.18 -4.10
N ALA A 149 5.31 -12.17 -3.47
CA ALA A 149 5.27 -12.02 -2.01
C ALA A 149 3.86 -11.69 -1.51
N MET A 150 3.04 -10.99 -2.30
CA MET A 150 1.64 -10.68 -1.96
C MET A 150 0.67 -11.86 -2.11
N CYS A 151 1.04 -12.90 -2.88
CA CYS A 151 0.23 -14.09 -3.02
C CYS A 151 0.02 -14.81 -1.68
N ALA A 152 -1.05 -15.58 -1.58
CA ALA A 152 -1.23 -16.55 -0.50
C ALA A 152 -0.27 -17.75 -0.68
N GLU A 153 -0.09 -18.54 0.37
CA GLU A 153 0.86 -19.65 0.36
C GLU A 153 0.46 -20.77 -0.60
N ASP A 154 -0.85 -21.03 -0.72
CA ASP A 154 -1.42 -21.97 -1.67
C ASP A 154 -1.24 -21.50 -3.12
N GLU A 155 -1.44 -20.21 -3.41
CA GLU A 155 -1.17 -19.62 -4.72
C GLU A 155 0.31 -19.76 -5.10
N ARG A 156 1.24 -19.47 -4.18
CA ARG A 156 2.68 -19.68 -4.42
C ARG A 156 3.01 -21.15 -4.65
N THR A 157 2.39 -22.05 -3.88
CA THR A 157 2.59 -23.50 -4.03
C THR A 157 2.08 -23.99 -5.40
N GLU A 158 0.93 -23.49 -5.86
CA GLU A 158 0.39 -23.75 -7.18
C GLU A 158 1.37 -23.26 -8.27
N MET A 159 1.84 -22.02 -8.18
CA MET A 159 2.84 -21.47 -9.11
C MET A 159 4.12 -22.33 -9.16
N LEU A 160 4.62 -22.79 -8.01
CA LEU A 160 5.81 -23.63 -7.93
C LEU A 160 5.56 -25.02 -8.52
N ARG A 161 4.40 -25.62 -8.27
CA ARG A 161 4.01 -26.90 -8.87
C ARG A 161 3.91 -26.80 -10.39
N ASP A 162 3.25 -25.76 -10.88
CA ASP A 162 3.04 -25.57 -12.32
C ASP A 162 4.36 -25.31 -13.05
N TYR A 163 5.27 -24.54 -12.44
CA TYR A 163 6.55 -24.21 -13.07
C TYR A 163 7.60 -25.33 -12.93
N PHE A 164 7.68 -26.00 -11.77
CA PHE A 164 8.73 -26.99 -11.48
C PHE A 164 8.27 -28.45 -11.54
N GLY A 165 6.97 -28.72 -11.74
CA GLY A 165 6.42 -30.06 -11.91
C GLY A 165 6.59 -30.97 -10.69
N ARG A 166 6.62 -30.41 -9.48
CA ARG A 166 6.68 -31.18 -8.21
C ARG A 166 5.39 -31.09 -7.43
#